data_AF-A0A2V6Q351-F1
#
_entry.id   AF-A0A2V6Q351-F1
#
_cell.length_a   1.000
_cell.length_b   1.000
_cell.length_c   1.000
_cell.angle_alpha   90.00
_cell.angle_beta   90.00
_cell.angle_gamma   90.00
#
_symmetry.space_group_name_H-M   'P 1'
#
loop_
_entity.id
_entity.type
_entity.pdbx_description
1 polymer ?
#
loop_
_entity_poly.entity_id
_entity_poly.type
_entity_poly.pdbx_seq_one_letter_code
_entity_poly.pdbx_strand_id
1 'polypeptide(L)'
;MKLTTAIAVTGMAAALLTAPALAQDVRPDDVTQDRKDIRQDRRDLRRDRRDIREDRREIRQDTKDIRGDRRDLREDRRELAADRKAGDKDAVKNDLKDIREDRKDLKSDMKDRRADAKDLRRDRRDRRQDRRDLHNDRKDLKADQAAK
;
A
#
# COMPACT_ATOMS: atom_id res chain seq x y z
N MET A 1 -14.66 62.79 -65.42
CA MET A 1 -13.67 61.96 -66.16
C MET A 1 -13.98 60.49 -65.90
N LYS A 2 -14.10 59.72 -66.98
CA LYS A 2 -13.87 58.27 -67.14
C LYS A 2 -14.75 57.25 -66.37
N LEU A 3 -15.61 56.60 -67.17
CA LEU A 3 -16.07 55.18 -67.20
C LEU A 3 -15.01 54.18 -66.67
N THR A 4 -15.27 52.94 -66.19
CA THR A 4 -16.21 51.88 -66.65
C THR A 4 -16.08 50.61 -65.77
N THR A 5 -17.11 49.75 -65.84
CA THR A 5 -17.12 48.25 -65.76
C THR A 5 -17.08 47.47 -64.44
N ALA A 6 -17.81 46.36 -64.50
CA ALA A 6 -18.33 45.51 -63.44
C ALA A 6 -17.63 44.13 -63.37
N ILE A 7 -18.21 43.26 -62.53
CA ILE A 7 -18.14 41.78 -62.47
C ILE A 7 -17.12 41.22 -61.46
N ALA A 8 -17.62 40.53 -60.44
CA ALA A 8 -17.48 39.07 -60.26
C ALA A 8 -17.70 38.68 -58.80
N VAL A 9 -18.86 38.08 -58.51
CA VAL A 9 -19.08 37.31 -57.28
C VAL A 9 -18.26 36.02 -57.43
N THR A 10 -17.19 35.87 -56.67
CA THR A 10 -16.45 34.60 -56.55
C THR A 10 -16.51 34.09 -55.13
N GLY A 11 -17.04 32.88 -55.00
CA GLY A 11 -17.50 32.25 -53.77
C GLY A 11 -16.40 32.00 -52.75
N MET A 12 -16.82 32.09 -51.49
CA MET A 12 -16.09 31.66 -50.32
C MET A 12 -16.11 30.12 -50.29
N ALA A 13 -15.07 29.48 -50.82
CA ALA A 13 -14.87 28.05 -50.65
C ALA A 13 -14.37 27.77 -49.24
N ALA A 14 -15.30 27.46 -48.33
CA ALA A 14 -15.00 26.90 -47.03
C ALA A 14 -14.46 25.47 -47.22
N ALA A 15 -13.14 25.32 -47.27
CA ALA A 15 -12.49 24.02 -47.21
C ALA A 15 -12.63 23.45 -45.79
N LEU A 16 -13.73 22.74 -45.54
CA LEU A 16 -13.86 21.80 -44.43
C LEU A 16 -12.86 20.67 -44.66
N LEU A 17 -11.66 20.81 -44.09
CA LEU A 17 -10.72 19.72 -43.87
C LEU A 17 -11.35 18.75 -42.85
N THR A 18 -12.18 17.83 -43.32
CA THR A 18 -12.58 16.65 -42.57
C THR A 18 -11.35 15.77 -42.40
N ALA A 19 -10.69 15.88 -41.25
CA ALA A 19 -9.68 14.90 -40.85
C ALA A 19 -10.36 13.53 -40.67
N PRO A 20 -9.82 12.43 -41.22
CA PRO A 20 -10.32 11.11 -40.91
C PRO A 20 -10.03 10.84 -39.43
N ALA A 21 -11.08 10.59 -38.64
CA ALA A 21 -10.95 10.08 -37.30
C ALA A 21 -10.21 8.73 -37.41
N LEU A 22 -8.97 8.68 -36.89
CA LEU A 22 -8.22 7.44 -36.78
C LEU A 22 -9.00 6.53 -35.83
N ALA A 23 -9.73 5.57 -36.40
CA ALA A 23 -10.27 4.45 -35.64
C ALA A 23 -9.09 3.73 -35.00
N GLN A 24 -9.07 3.67 -33.67
CA GLN A 24 -8.10 2.87 -32.92
C GLN A 24 -8.34 1.41 -33.31
N ASP A 25 -7.36 0.82 -33.99
CA ASP A 25 -7.41 -0.55 -34.48
C ASP A 25 -7.21 -1.49 -33.28
N VAL A 26 -8.30 -1.87 -32.61
CA VAL A 26 -8.28 -2.80 -31.46
C VAL A 26 -7.88 -4.18 -31.96
N ARG A 27 -6.64 -4.60 -31.68
CA ARG A 27 -6.17 -5.92 -32.10
C ARG A 27 -6.74 -6.98 -31.16
N PRO A 28 -7.28 -8.10 -31.68
CA PRO A 28 -7.78 -9.19 -30.82
C PRO A 28 -6.73 -9.79 -29.88
N ASP A 29 -5.44 -9.60 -30.19
CA ASP A 29 -4.33 -9.98 -29.32
C ASP A 29 -4.26 -9.12 -28.04
N ASP A 30 -4.64 -7.85 -28.10
CA ASP A 30 -4.61 -6.91 -26.96
C ASP A 30 -5.66 -7.32 -25.89
N VAL A 31 -6.90 -7.61 -26.32
CA VAL A 31 -7.98 -8.11 -25.44
C VAL A 31 -7.60 -9.43 -24.74
N THR A 32 -6.81 -10.27 -25.40
CA THR A 32 -6.36 -11.54 -24.84
C THR A 32 -5.26 -11.33 -23.81
N GLN A 33 -4.37 -10.36 -24.05
CA GLN A 33 -3.30 -9.97 -23.15
C GLN A 33 -3.86 -9.30 -21.88
N ASP A 34 -4.78 -8.34 -22.00
CA ASP A 34 -5.45 -7.69 -20.86
C ASP A 34 -6.14 -8.70 -19.94
N ARG A 35 -6.77 -9.74 -20.52
CA ARG A 35 -7.40 -10.80 -19.74
C ARG A 35 -6.40 -11.62 -18.94
N LYS A 36 -5.18 -11.81 -19.45
CA LYS A 36 -4.10 -12.50 -18.72
C LYS A 36 -3.58 -11.60 -17.60
N ASP A 37 -3.37 -10.33 -17.87
CA ASP A 37 -2.83 -9.37 -16.90
C ASP A 37 -3.82 -9.18 -15.74
N ILE A 38 -5.10 -8.96 -16.02
CA ILE A 38 -6.18 -8.92 -15.01
C ILE A 38 -6.26 -10.20 -14.16
N ARG A 39 -5.95 -11.38 -14.74
CA ARG A 39 -5.92 -12.64 -13.98
C ARG A 39 -4.71 -12.68 -13.06
N GLN A 40 -3.57 -12.19 -13.52
CA GLN A 40 -2.34 -12.11 -12.73
C GLN A 40 -2.50 -11.13 -11.57
N ASP A 41 -3.03 -9.92 -11.79
CA ASP A 41 -3.28 -8.94 -10.72
C ASP A 41 -4.23 -9.47 -9.66
N ARG A 42 -5.27 -10.21 -10.09
CA ARG A 42 -6.19 -10.86 -9.14
C ARG A 42 -5.49 -11.92 -8.28
N ARG A 43 -4.47 -12.60 -8.82
CA ARG A 43 -3.68 -13.59 -8.08
C ARG A 43 -2.77 -12.87 -7.09
N ASP A 44 -2.13 -11.79 -7.50
CA ASP A 44 -1.23 -11.02 -6.65
C ASP A 44 -2.01 -10.32 -5.52
N LEU A 45 -3.14 -9.69 -5.81
CA LEU A 45 -4.05 -9.14 -4.78
C LEU A 45 -4.57 -10.17 -3.75
N ARG A 46 -4.60 -11.46 -4.11
CA ARG A 46 -4.94 -12.55 -3.18
C ARG A 46 -3.74 -12.90 -2.29
N ARG A 47 -2.52 -12.85 -2.82
CA ARG A 47 -1.28 -13.01 -2.07
C ARG A 47 -1.11 -11.87 -1.08
N ASP A 48 -1.19 -10.61 -1.51
CA ASP A 48 -1.07 -9.46 -0.60
C ASP A 48 -2.11 -9.50 0.51
N ARG A 49 -3.31 -10.01 0.23
CA ARG A 49 -4.34 -10.16 1.27
C ARG A 49 -3.95 -11.19 2.32
N ARG A 50 -3.27 -12.27 1.92
CA ARG A 50 -2.75 -13.29 2.83
C ARG A 50 -1.59 -12.72 3.65
N ASP A 51 -0.66 -12.03 3.00
CA ASP A 51 0.52 -11.47 3.65
C ASP A 51 0.11 -10.41 4.69
N ILE A 52 -0.76 -9.46 4.31
CA ILE A 52 -1.37 -8.49 5.24
C ILE A 52 -2.09 -9.15 6.43
N ARG A 53 -2.62 -10.37 6.26
CA ARG A 53 -3.28 -11.11 7.35
C ARG A 53 -2.24 -11.71 8.29
N GLU A 54 -1.12 -12.17 7.76
CA GLU A 54 0.03 -12.69 8.48
C GLU A 54 0.71 -11.60 9.31
N ASP A 55 1.06 -10.45 8.73
CA ASP A 55 1.68 -9.34 9.50
C ASP A 55 0.75 -8.86 10.61
N ARG A 56 -0.57 -8.84 10.36
CA ARG A 56 -1.55 -8.50 11.40
C ARG A 56 -1.56 -9.50 12.55
N ARG A 57 -1.25 -10.76 12.28
CA ARG A 57 -1.16 -11.82 13.31
C ARG A 57 0.13 -11.67 14.08
N GLU A 58 1.24 -11.42 13.41
CA GLU A 58 2.56 -11.18 14.01
C GLU A 58 2.52 -9.96 14.94
N ILE A 59 2.06 -8.80 14.47
CA ILE A 59 1.91 -7.59 15.30
C ILE A 59 1.05 -7.84 16.54
N ARG A 60 0.01 -8.70 16.43
CA ARG A 60 -0.83 -9.07 17.59
C ARG A 60 -0.07 -9.94 18.57
N GLN A 61 0.77 -10.84 18.09
CA GLN A 61 1.63 -11.68 18.90
C GLN A 61 2.66 -10.80 19.63
N ASP A 62 3.39 -9.92 18.94
CA ASP A 62 4.34 -9.00 19.59
C ASP A 62 3.65 -8.10 20.61
N THR A 63 2.42 -7.67 20.33
CA THR A 63 1.64 -6.87 21.28
C THR A 63 1.32 -7.66 22.56
N LYS A 64 1.08 -8.96 22.44
CA LYS A 64 0.84 -9.86 23.57
C LYS A 64 2.12 -10.07 24.36
N ASP A 65 3.23 -10.32 23.68
CA ASP A 65 4.52 -10.58 24.30
C ASP A 65 5.02 -9.34 25.06
N ILE A 66 4.99 -8.17 24.43
CA ILE A 66 5.25 -6.87 25.06
C ILE A 66 4.36 -6.59 26.28
N ARG A 67 3.15 -7.15 26.31
CA ARG A 67 2.26 -7.03 27.48
C ARG A 67 2.70 -7.97 28.60
N GLY A 68 3.20 -9.15 28.26
CA GLY A 68 3.88 -10.09 29.15
C GLY A 68 5.10 -9.43 29.80
N ASP A 69 6.06 -8.96 29.02
CA ASP A 69 7.30 -8.37 29.56
C ASP A 69 7.01 -7.15 30.45
N ARG A 70 5.97 -6.38 30.13
CA ARG A 70 5.53 -5.25 30.97
C ARG A 70 4.95 -5.70 32.31
N ARG A 71 4.35 -6.89 32.38
CA ARG A 71 3.86 -7.48 33.62
C ARG A 71 5.05 -7.98 34.43
N ASP A 72 5.98 -8.67 33.80
CA ASP A 72 7.16 -9.23 34.45
C ASP A 72 8.02 -8.09 35.03
N LEU A 73 8.25 -7.04 34.24
CA LEU A 73 8.92 -5.80 34.71
C LEU A 73 8.20 -5.09 35.88
N ARG A 74 6.91 -5.33 36.09
CA ARG A 74 6.20 -4.80 37.28
C ARG A 74 6.41 -5.70 38.49
N GLU A 75 6.60 -7.00 38.29
CA GLU A 75 6.91 -7.99 39.31
C GLU A 75 8.33 -7.76 39.83
N ASP A 76 9.35 -7.67 38.96
CA ASP A 76 10.74 -7.40 39.38
C ASP A 76 10.85 -6.08 40.15
N ARG A 77 10.05 -5.07 39.78
CA ARG A 77 10.01 -3.80 40.52
C ARG A 77 9.44 -3.94 41.93
N ARG A 78 8.53 -4.90 42.15
CA ARG A 78 8.00 -5.21 43.48
C ARG A 78 9.04 -5.97 44.29
N GLU A 79 9.72 -6.93 43.68
CA GLU A 79 10.83 -7.67 44.29
C GLU A 79 11.96 -6.70 44.70
N LEU A 80 12.40 -5.85 43.78
CA LEU A 80 13.35 -4.77 44.08
C LEU A 80 12.91 -3.87 45.24
N ALA A 81 11.62 -3.57 45.35
CA ALA A 81 11.11 -2.77 46.46
C ALA A 81 11.14 -3.56 47.79
N ALA A 82 10.87 -4.86 47.75
CA ALA A 82 10.97 -5.74 48.91
C ALA A 82 12.43 -5.90 49.37
N ASP A 83 13.36 -6.11 48.45
CA ASP A 83 14.78 -6.31 48.76
C ASP A 83 15.43 -5.04 49.28
N ARG A 84 15.04 -3.87 48.73
CA ARG A 84 15.39 -2.57 49.31
C ARG A 84 14.89 -2.40 50.74
N LYS A 85 13.69 -2.88 51.05
CA LYS A 85 13.12 -2.82 52.40
C LYS A 85 13.81 -3.80 53.35
N ALA A 86 14.22 -4.96 52.85
CA ALA A 86 14.99 -5.95 53.61
C ALA A 86 16.45 -5.51 53.83
N GLY A 87 16.95 -4.58 53.03
CA GLY A 87 18.33 -4.11 53.09
C GLY A 87 19.33 -5.03 52.39
N ASP A 88 18.84 -5.97 51.57
CA ASP A 88 19.67 -6.89 50.80
C ASP A 88 20.25 -6.17 49.57
N LYS A 89 21.50 -5.73 49.69
CA LYS A 89 22.16 -4.95 48.64
C LYS A 89 22.53 -5.79 47.42
N ASP A 90 22.78 -7.08 47.61
CA ASP A 90 23.19 -7.97 46.52
C ASP A 90 21.98 -8.34 45.67
N ALA A 91 20.85 -8.67 46.31
CA ALA A 91 19.58 -8.90 45.61
C ALA A 91 19.13 -7.66 44.83
N VAL A 92 19.15 -6.48 45.47
CA VAL A 92 18.85 -5.19 44.79
C VAL A 92 19.73 -4.94 43.56
N LYS A 93 21.00 -5.32 43.61
CA LYS A 93 21.91 -5.16 42.48
C LYS A 93 21.55 -6.09 41.32
N ASN A 94 21.14 -7.32 41.62
CA ASN A 94 20.70 -8.30 40.63
C ASN A 94 19.37 -7.86 39.99
N ASP A 95 18.36 -7.48 40.78
CA ASP A 95 17.08 -7.02 40.25
C ASP A 95 17.25 -5.80 39.32
N LEU A 96 18.14 -4.86 39.68
CA LEU A 96 18.42 -3.70 38.85
C LEU A 96 19.08 -4.07 37.51
N LYS A 97 19.87 -5.16 37.50
CA LYS A 97 20.48 -5.69 36.29
C LYS A 97 19.41 -6.34 35.42
N ASP A 98 18.56 -7.17 36.00
CA ASP A 98 17.50 -7.92 35.30
C ASP A 98 16.48 -6.94 34.71
N ILE A 99 15.97 -5.99 35.51
CA ILE A 99 15.10 -4.88 35.05
C ILE A 99 15.73 -4.08 33.91
N ARG A 100 17.06 -3.95 33.87
CA ARG A 100 17.76 -3.24 32.81
C ARG A 100 17.81 -4.06 31.52
N GLU A 101 18.00 -5.37 31.63
CA GLU A 101 17.99 -6.29 30.49
C GLU A 101 16.58 -6.37 29.90
N ASP A 102 15.56 -6.59 30.72
CA ASP A 102 14.15 -6.61 30.28
C ASP A 102 13.71 -5.31 29.62
N ARG A 103 14.18 -4.16 30.11
CA ARG A 103 13.90 -2.87 29.46
C ARG A 103 14.55 -2.73 28.09
N LYS A 104 15.71 -3.36 27.85
CA LYS A 104 16.34 -3.36 26.54
C LYS A 104 15.56 -4.25 25.59
N ASP A 105 15.17 -5.44 26.04
CA ASP A 105 14.44 -6.41 25.22
C ASP A 105 13.07 -5.84 24.83
N LEU A 106 12.32 -5.34 25.81
CA LEU A 106 11.06 -4.62 25.59
C LEU A 106 11.21 -3.45 24.60
N LYS A 107 12.35 -2.76 24.61
CA LYS A 107 12.62 -1.66 23.67
C LYS A 107 12.86 -2.20 22.25
N SER A 108 13.55 -3.32 22.11
CA SER A 108 13.75 -4.01 20.84
C SER A 108 12.41 -4.49 20.28
N ASP A 109 11.59 -5.18 21.08
CA ASP A 109 10.29 -5.67 20.63
C ASP A 109 9.35 -4.53 20.20
N MET A 110 9.37 -3.42 20.95
CA MET A 110 8.62 -2.23 20.56
C MET A 110 9.10 -1.61 19.23
N LYS A 111 10.40 -1.73 18.91
CA LYS A 111 10.97 -1.26 17.65
C LYS A 111 10.57 -2.18 16.51
N ASP A 112 10.63 -3.49 16.71
CA ASP A 112 10.32 -4.50 15.70
C ASP A 112 8.83 -4.44 15.34
N ARG A 113 7.94 -4.46 16.34
CA ARG A 113 6.50 -4.25 16.13
C ARG A 113 6.18 -2.94 15.40
N ARG A 114 7.00 -1.89 15.60
CA ARG A 114 6.84 -0.61 14.90
C ARG A 114 7.28 -0.70 13.44
N ALA A 115 8.31 -1.48 13.13
CA ALA A 115 8.73 -1.78 11.78
C ALA A 115 7.62 -2.56 11.05
N ASP A 116 7.10 -3.62 11.66
CA ASP A 116 6.03 -4.45 11.06
C ASP A 116 4.76 -3.64 10.81
N ALA A 117 4.39 -2.77 11.76
CA ALA A 117 3.26 -1.86 11.56
C ALA A 117 3.47 -0.85 10.41
N LYS A 118 4.73 -0.48 10.12
CA LYS A 118 5.07 0.40 9.00
C LYS A 118 5.01 -0.35 7.68
N ASP A 119 5.49 -1.58 7.63
CA ASP A 119 5.48 -2.41 6.43
C ASP A 119 4.05 -2.82 6.07
N LEU A 120 3.25 -3.27 7.04
CA LEU A 120 1.81 -3.48 6.88
C LEU A 120 1.05 -2.23 6.37
N ARG A 121 1.54 -1.02 6.67
CA ARG A 121 0.96 0.22 6.13
C ARG A 121 1.33 0.43 4.66
N ARG A 122 2.56 0.06 4.25
CA ARG A 122 3.02 0.08 2.86
C ARG A 122 2.26 -0.94 2.03
N ASP A 123 2.15 -2.19 2.47
CA ASP A 123 1.45 -3.24 1.73
C ASP A 123 -0.04 -2.88 1.52
N ARG A 124 -0.66 -2.23 2.50
CA ARG A 124 -2.02 -1.72 2.35
C ARG A 124 -2.13 -0.58 1.35
N ARG A 125 -1.10 0.25 1.17
CA ARG A 125 -1.06 1.30 0.15
C ARG A 125 -0.89 0.66 -1.22
N ASP A 126 0.04 -0.27 -1.35
CA ASP A 126 0.38 -0.90 -2.63
C ASP A 126 -0.82 -1.70 -3.14
N ARG A 127 -1.41 -2.55 -2.29
CA ARG A 127 -2.68 -3.24 -2.60
C ARG A 127 -3.84 -2.32 -2.97
N ARG A 128 -3.87 -1.08 -2.46
CA ARG A 128 -4.89 -0.10 -2.87
C ARG A 128 -4.61 0.45 -4.27
N GLN A 129 -3.34 0.61 -4.62
CA GLN A 129 -2.90 1.00 -5.96
C GLN A 129 -3.21 -0.11 -6.96
N ASP A 130 -2.82 -1.36 -6.68
CA ASP A 130 -3.09 -2.51 -7.56
C ASP A 130 -4.59 -2.72 -7.79
N ARG A 131 -5.43 -2.41 -6.79
CA ARG A 131 -6.89 -2.41 -6.95
C ARG A 131 -7.42 -1.33 -7.88
N ARG A 132 -6.77 -0.17 -7.94
CA ARG A 132 -7.12 0.92 -8.86
C ARG A 132 -6.69 0.56 -10.27
N ASP A 133 -5.50 0.02 -10.42
CA ASP A 133 -4.95 -0.38 -11.73
C ASP A 133 -5.82 -1.48 -12.34
N LEU A 134 -6.10 -2.55 -11.58
CA LEU A 134 -7.04 -3.61 -11.97
C LEU A 134 -8.46 -3.10 -12.29
N HIS A 135 -8.87 -1.97 -11.73
CA HIS A 135 -10.16 -1.36 -12.05
C HIS A 135 -10.12 -0.62 -13.38
N ASN A 136 -9.00 0.04 -13.69
CA ASN A 136 -8.76 0.71 -14.97
C ASN A 136 -8.59 -0.31 -16.10
N ASP A 137 -7.79 -1.36 -15.92
CA ASP A 137 -7.59 -2.40 -16.95
C ASP A 137 -8.92 -3.07 -17.32
N ARG A 138 -9.82 -3.23 -16.34
CA ARG A 138 -11.18 -3.74 -16.60
C ARG A 138 -12.07 -2.76 -17.35
N LYS A 139 -11.85 -1.46 -17.22
CA LYS A 139 -12.57 -0.45 -18.01
C LYS A 139 -12.06 -0.45 -19.43
N ASP A 140 -10.74 -0.50 -19.61
CA ASP A 140 -10.08 -0.46 -20.92
C ASP A 140 -10.46 -1.71 -21.71
N LEU A 141 -10.35 -2.90 -21.11
CA LEU A 141 -10.82 -4.16 -21.69
C LEU A 141 -12.31 -4.13 -22.10
N LYS A 142 -13.15 -3.40 -21.37
CA LYS A 142 -14.58 -3.24 -21.73
C LYS A 142 -14.76 -2.29 -22.91
N ALA A 143 -13.97 -1.23 -22.97
CA ALA A 143 -13.99 -0.29 -24.08
C ALA A 143 -13.53 -0.99 -25.37
N ASP A 144 -12.44 -1.75 -25.31
CA ASP A 144 -11.90 -2.51 -26.44
C ASP A 144 -12.89 -3.56 -26.95
N GLN A 145 -13.61 -4.21 -26.04
CA GLN A 145 -14.68 -5.14 -26.41
C GLN A 145 -15.89 -4.46 -27.04
N ALA A 146 -16.17 -3.19 -26.71
CA ALA A 146 -17.28 -2.43 -27.27
C ALA A 146 -16.93 -1.77 -28.62
N ALA A 147 -15.64 -1.57 -28.90
CA ALA A 147 -15.13 -1.05 -30.15
C ALA A 147 -14.92 -2.14 -31.23
N LYS A 148 -15.15 -3.40 -30.87
CA LYS A 148 -15.06 -4.58 -31.73
C LYS A 148 -16.43 -4.99 -32.27
#